data_AF-A0A4R5Q6X1-F1
#
_entry.id   AF-A0A4R5Q6X1-F1
#
_cell.length_a   1.000
_cell.length_b   1.000
_cell.length_c   1.000
_cell.angle_alpha   90.00
_cell.angle_beta   90.00
_cell.angle_gamma   90.00
#
_symmetry.space_group_name_H-M   'P 1'
#
loop_
_entity.id
_entity.type
_entity.pdbx_description
1 polymer ?
#
loop_
_entity_poly.entity_id
_entity_poly.type
_entity_poly.pdbx_seq_one_letter_code
_entity_poly.pdbx_strand_id
1 'polypeptide(L)'
;MAKASSSRLRTQRVQNSNAQEASLETHRDESAEQPAFIKPLENLTIGELRRVITFAEARIQQREAGEKAATREELRKLAQERGFSMTDLFGELAPPAPVKRGRKLGETGKADRAPIEAKYKGPNGELWSGRGRMPKWLHAAEAEGKARDSFLIKSI
;
A
#
# COMPACT_ATOMS: atom_id res chain seq x y z
N MET A 1 -52.88 24.22 -47.87
CA MET A 1 -52.43 22.82 -48.00
C MET A 1 -51.05 22.71 -47.33
N ALA A 2 -50.97 22.28 -46.06
CA ALA A 2 -50.56 20.92 -45.59
C ALA A 2 -49.12 20.56 -46.02
N LYS A 3 -48.13 20.14 -45.20
CA LYS A 3 -48.09 19.38 -43.93
C LYS A 3 -46.75 19.60 -43.18
N ALA A 4 -46.80 19.26 -41.90
CA ALA A 4 -45.78 19.21 -40.85
C ALA A 4 -44.45 18.50 -41.18
N SER A 5 -43.39 18.88 -40.43
CA SER A 5 -42.30 18.04 -39.87
C SER A 5 -41.26 18.98 -39.22
N SER A 6 -41.35 19.43 -37.98
CA SER A 6 -41.45 18.70 -36.70
C SER A 6 -40.52 17.48 -36.61
N SER A 7 -39.23 17.65 -36.91
CA SER A 7 -38.21 16.65 -36.55
C SER A 7 -36.80 17.24 -36.57
N ARG A 8 -36.42 17.97 -35.50
CA ARG A 8 -35.03 18.18 -35.04
C ARG A 8 -34.88 19.08 -33.81
N LEU A 9 -35.96 19.46 -33.15
CA LEU A 9 -35.92 19.99 -31.78
C LEU A 9 -36.19 18.91 -30.72
N ARG A 10 -36.23 17.62 -31.13
CA ARG A 10 -36.61 16.47 -30.29
C ARG A 10 -35.48 15.46 -30.08
N THR A 11 -34.24 15.92 -30.02
CA THR A 11 -33.11 15.09 -29.56
C THR A 11 -32.23 15.78 -28.52
N GLN A 12 -32.42 17.09 -28.30
CA GLN A 12 -31.73 17.81 -27.22
C GLN A 12 -32.53 17.89 -25.91
N ARG A 13 -33.77 17.37 -25.87
CA ARG A 13 -34.66 17.40 -24.68
C ARG A 13 -34.82 16.03 -24.01
N VAL A 14 -34.39 14.92 -24.64
CA VAL A 14 -34.63 13.57 -24.09
C VAL A 14 -33.50 13.10 -23.17
N GLN A 15 -32.28 13.66 -23.26
CA GLN A 15 -31.17 13.23 -22.39
C GLN A 15 -31.10 14.00 -21.06
N ASN A 16 -31.64 15.23 -20.99
CA ASN A 16 -31.60 16.02 -19.76
C ASN A 16 -32.82 15.83 -18.83
N SER A 17 -33.83 15.07 -19.25
CA SER A 17 -35.00 14.76 -18.41
C SER A 17 -34.85 13.46 -17.60
N ASN A 18 -33.95 12.56 -18.00
CA ASN A 18 -33.74 11.28 -17.30
C ASN A 18 -32.84 11.40 -16.06
N ALA A 19 -32.26 12.57 -15.80
CA ALA A 19 -31.36 12.80 -14.68
C ALA A 19 -32.03 13.53 -13.49
N GLN A 20 -33.28 13.98 -13.62
CA GLN A 20 -33.97 14.76 -12.57
C GLN A 20 -35.20 14.08 -11.96
N GLU A 21 -35.65 12.92 -12.46
CA GLU A 21 -36.69 12.12 -11.78
C GLU A 21 -36.14 11.19 -10.67
N ALA A 22 -34.81 11.01 -10.58
CA ALA A 22 -34.19 10.15 -9.56
C ALA A 22 -34.01 10.81 -8.19
N SER A 23 -34.64 11.96 -7.92
CA SER A 23 -34.40 12.74 -6.69
C SER A 23 -35.63 13.00 -5.82
N LEU A 24 -36.78 12.38 -6.08
CA LEU A 24 -38.01 12.59 -5.29
C LEU A 24 -38.81 11.30 -5.02
N GLU A 25 -38.13 10.24 -4.56
CA GLU A 25 -38.79 9.11 -3.87
C GLU A 25 -38.05 8.76 -2.57
N THR A 26 -37.92 9.76 -1.70
CA THR A 26 -37.82 9.53 -0.26
C THR A 26 -39.23 9.50 0.33
N HIS A 27 -39.50 8.44 1.10
CA HIS A 27 -40.72 8.11 1.85
C HIS A 27 -41.84 7.35 1.13
N ARG A 28 -41.71 6.01 1.06
CA ARG A 28 -42.86 5.11 1.25
C ARG A 28 -42.44 3.70 1.72
N ASP A 29 -42.93 3.33 2.90
CA ASP A 29 -42.97 1.98 3.51
C ASP A 29 -41.65 1.29 3.93
N GLU A 30 -41.04 1.80 4.99
CA GLU A 30 -39.96 1.12 5.73
C GLU A 30 -40.55 0.17 6.79
N SER A 31 -41.33 -0.82 6.35
CA SER A 31 -41.49 -2.11 7.04
C SER A 31 -40.97 -3.24 6.13
N ALA A 32 -40.09 -2.88 5.19
CA ALA A 32 -39.41 -3.79 4.29
C ALA A 32 -38.63 -4.82 5.11
N GLU A 33 -39.02 -6.08 4.97
CA GLU A 33 -38.30 -7.22 5.52
C GLU A 33 -36.81 -7.09 5.14
N GLN A 34 -35.97 -6.94 6.17
CA GLN A 34 -34.52 -7.00 5.98
C GLN A 34 -34.19 -8.25 5.16
N PRO A 35 -33.30 -8.15 4.15
CA PRO A 35 -33.05 -9.27 3.28
C PRO A 35 -32.59 -10.48 4.11
N ALA A 36 -33.04 -11.68 3.74
CA ALA A 36 -32.95 -12.88 4.60
C ALA A 36 -31.54 -13.17 5.15
N PHE A 37 -30.48 -12.70 4.48
CA PHE A 37 -29.10 -12.84 4.94
C PHE A 37 -28.71 -11.96 6.14
N ILE A 38 -29.53 -10.94 6.48
CA ILE A 38 -29.32 -10.06 7.64
C ILE A 38 -29.91 -10.65 8.92
N LYS A 39 -30.99 -11.44 8.83
CA LYS A 39 -31.65 -12.05 10.00
C LYS A 39 -30.69 -12.83 10.93
N PRO A 40 -29.72 -13.60 10.43
CA PRO A 40 -28.72 -14.25 11.27
C PRO A 40 -27.81 -13.27 12.06
N LEU A 41 -27.64 -12.03 11.57
CA LEU A 41 -26.76 -11.04 12.20
C LEU A 41 -27.37 -10.45 13.49
N GLU A 42 -28.70 -10.44 13.61
CA GLU A 42 -29.42 -9.91 14.79
C GLU A 42 -29.06 -10.64 16.10
N ASN A 43 -28.65 -11.91 16.01
CA ASN A 43 -28.29 -12.76 17.15
C ASN A 43 -26.78 -12.86 17.41
N LEU A 44 -25.94 -12.14 16.64
CA LEU A 44 -24.49 -12.18 16.79
C LEU A 44 -24.00 -11.19 17.83
N THR A 45 -22.94 -11.57 18.55
CA THR A 45 -22.22 -10.64 19.43
C THR A 45 -21.45 -9.60 18.62
N ILE A 46 -21.06 -8.49 19.25
CA ILE A 46 -20.22 -7.45 18.62
C ILE A 46 -18.91 -8.05 18.06
N GLY A 47 -18.31 -9.01 18.76
CA GLY A 47 -17.10 -9.69 18.31
C GLY A 47 -17.31 -10.49 17.03
N GLU A 48 -18.45 -11.18 16.91
CA GLU A 48 -18.81 -11.94 15.71
C GLU A 48 -19.21 -11.03 14.56
N LEU A 49 -19.96 -9.97 14.81
CA LEU A 49 -20.28 -8.95 13.80
C LEU A 49 -19.02 -8.33 13.20
N ARG A 50 -18.01 -8.01 14.03
CA ARG A 50 -16.71 -7.56 13.54
C ARG A 50 -16.01 -8.59 12.65
N ARG A 51 -16.09 -9.88 12.99
CA ARG A 51 -15.56 -10.96 12.14
C ARG A 51 -16.30 -11.05 10.81
N VAL A 52 -17.62 -10.90 10.81
CA VAL A 52 -18.43 -10.86 9.59
C VAL A 52 -17.99 -9.70 8.69
N ILE A 53 -17.77 -8.51 9.24
CA ILE A 53 -17.26 -7.35 8.49
C ILE A 53 -15.91 -7.69 7.83
N THR A 54 -14.94 -8.15 8.61
CA THR A 54 -13.61 -8.50 8.07
C THR A 54 -13.68 -9.57 6.99
N PHE A 55 -14.52 -10.59 7.19
CA PHE A 55 -14.70 -11.64 6.20
C PHE A 55 -15.40 -11.14 4.92
N ALA A 56 -16.41 -10.30 5.06
CA ALA A 56 -17.13 -9.69 3.94
C ALA A 56 -16.20 -8.78 3.13
N GLU A 57 -15.41 -7.92 3.78
CA GLU A 57 -14.41 -7.06 3.13
C GLU A 57 -13.39 -7.89 2.34
N ALA A 58 -12.83 -8.93 2.96
CA ALA A 58 -11.90 -9.83 2.27
C ALA A 58 -12.56 -10.51 1.06
N ARG A 59 -13.83 -10.90 1.17
CA ARG A 59 -14.58 -11.53 0.09
C ARG A 59 -14.89 -10.55 -1.05
N ILE A 60 -15.18 -9.29 -0.75
CA ILE A 60 -15.35 -8.22 -1.74
C ILE A 60 -14.03 -8.03 -2.50
N GLN A 61 -12.92 -7.84 -1.79
CA GLN A 61 -11.61 -7.64 -2.42
C GLN A 61 -11.21 -8.82 -3.32
N GLN A 62 -11.48 -10.05 -2.87
CA GLN A 62 -11.21 -11.24 -3.67
C GLN A 62 -12.06 -11.28 -4.95
N ARG A 63 -13.35 -10.92 -4.87
CA ARG A 63 -14.22 -10.86 -6.05
C ARG A 63 -13.78 -9.79 -7.01
N GLU A 64 -13.50 -8.57 -6.54
CA GLU A 64 -12.98 -7.50 -7.39
C GLU A 64 -11.65 -7.88 -8.05
N ALA A 65 -10.73 -8.52 -7.32
CA ALA A 65 -9.46 -8.97 -7.89
C ALA A 65 -9.67 -10.03 -8.98
N GLY A 66 -10.61 -10.97 -8.75
CA GLY A 66 -11.01 -11.97 -9.72
C GLY A 66 -11.65 -11.35 -10.97
N GLU A 67 -12.57 -10.39 -10.79
CA GLU A 67 -13.21 -9.66 -11.88
C GLU A 67 -12.18 -8.86 -12.70
N LYS A 68 -11.29 -8.10 -12.04
CA LYS A 68 -10.20 -7.38 -12.70
C LYS A 68 -9.27 -8.32 -13.47
N ALA A 69 -8.97 -9.50 -12.93
CA ALA A 69 -8.15 -10.50 -13.60
C ALA A 69 -8.87 -11.09 -14.83
N ALA A 70 -10.15 -11.41 -14.71
CA ALA A 70 -10.97 -11.91 -15.80
C ALA A 70 -11.08 -10.86 -16.93
N THR A 71 -11.37 -9.60 -16.61
CA THR A 71 -11.40 -8.50 -17.59
C THR A 71 -10.04 -8.31 -18.27
N ARG A 72 -8.94 -8.43 -17.53
CA ARG A 72 -7.59 -8.33 -18.11
C ARG A 72 -7.32 -9.47 -19.10
N GLU A 73 -7.77 -10.68 -18.80
CA GLU A 73 -7.62 -11.82 -19.70
C GLU A 73 -8.45 -11.64 -20.97
N GLU A 74 -9.70 -11.19 -20.83
CA GLU A 74 -10.58 -10.89 -21.98
C GLU A 74 -9.97 -9.80 -22.87
N LEU A 75 -9.47 -8.71 -22.27
CA LEU A 75 -8.80 -7.64 -23.01
C LEU A 75 -7.53 -8.14 -23.70
N ARG A 76 -6.76 -9.03 -23.06
CA ARG A 76 -5.57 -9.64 -23.66
C ARG A 76 -5.93 -10.50 -24.86
N LYS A 77 -6.98 -11.33 -24.76
CA LYS A 77 -7.46 -12.15 -25.88
C LYS A 77 -7.91 -11.28 -27.05
N LEU A 78 -8.71 -10.25 -26.77
CA LEU A 78 -9.17 -9.31 -27.79
C LEU A 78 -8.00 -8.59 -28.48
N ALA A 79 -6.99 -8.16 -27.72
CA ALA A 79 -5.78 -7.56 -28.29
C ALA A 79 -5.05 -8.52 -29.22
N GLN A 80 -4.84 -9.76 -28.78
CA GLN A 80 -4.13 -10.80 -29.54
C GLN A 80 -4.87 -11.19 -30.83
N GLU A 81 -6.20 -11.30 -30.79
CA GLU A 81 -7.03 -11.54 -31.98
C GLU A 81 -6.86 -10.45 -33.04
N ARG A 82 -6.57 -9.22 -32.62
CA ARG A 82 -6.33 -8.08 -33.51
C ARG A 82 -4.86 -7.86 -33.84
N GLY A 83 -3.98 -8.79 -33.44
CA GLY A 83 -2.56 -8.73 -33.72
C GLY A 83 -1.77 -7.77 -32.84
N PHE A 84 -2.34 -7.31 -31.72
CA PHE A 84 -1.66 -6.46 -30.74
C PHE A 84 -1.27 -7.26 -29.51
N SER A 85 -0.06 -7.03 -28.98
CA SER A 85 0.28 -7.45 -27.63
C SER A 85 -0.14 -6.38 -26.61
N MET A 86 -0.28 -6.78 -25.34
CA MET A 86 -0.56 -5.83 -24.26
C MET A 86 0.54 -4.76 -24.15
N THR A 87 1.79 -5.10 -24.51
CA THR A 87 2.93 -4.19 -24.54
C THR A 87 2.82 -3.19 -25.68
N ASP A 88 2.23 -3.56 -26.82
CA ASP A 88 2.02 -2.64 -27.95
C ASP A 88 0.92 -1.61 -27.65
N LEU A 89 -0.10 -2.01 -26.88
CA LEU A 89 -1.23 -1.14 -26.53
C LEU A 89 -0.94 -0.18 -25.39
N PHE A 90 -0.18 -0.63 -24.38
CA PHE A 90 0.04 0.12 -23.15
C PHE A 90 1.50 0.55 -22.94
N GLY A 91 2.37 0.22 -23.90
CA GLY A 91 3.81 0.38 -23.80
C GLY A 91 4.44 -0.67 -22.88
N GLU A 92 5.76 -0.80 -22.97
CA GLU A 92 6.52 -1.43 -21.89
C GLU A 92 6.52 -0.45 -20.72
N LEU A 93 5.63 -0.67 -19.75
CA LEU A 93 5.75 0.01 -18.47
C LEU A 93 7.15 -0.32 -17.96
N ALA A 94 7.99 0.72 -17.85
CA ALA A 94 9.29 0.60 -17.22
C ALA A 94 9.12 -0.25 -15.96
N PRO A 95 9.98 -1.25 -15.73
CA PRO A 95 9.84 -2.14 -14.58
C PRO A 95 9.63 -1.25 -13.35
N PRO A 96 8.62 -1.53 -12.51
CA PRO A 96 8.34 -0.70 -11.36
C PRO A 96 9.67 -0.54 -10.63
N ALA A 97 10.19 0.70 -10.62
CA ALA A 97 11.42 1.02 -9.92
C ALA A 97 11.30 0.33 -8.57
N PRO A 98 12.26 -0.54 -8.19
CA PRO A 98 12.08 -1.49 -7.11
C PRO A 98 11.49 -0.71 -5.96
N VAL A 99 10.21 -0.98 -5.68
CA VAL A 99 9.49 -0.31 -4.60
C VAL A 99 10.34 -0.68 -3.42
N LYS A 100 11.14 0.28 -2.93
CA LYS A 100 11.90 0.14 -1.71
C LYS A 100 10.81 -0.01 -0.68
N ARG A 101 10.31 -1.24 -0.50
CA ARG A 101 9.47 -1.66 0.62
C ARG A 101 10.15 -1.01 1.80
N GLY A 102 9.45 -0.05 2.39
CA GLY A 102 10.00 0.86 3.39
C GLY A 102 10.96 0.06 4.24
N ARG A 103 12.25 0.42 4.14
CA ARG A 103 13.31 -0.26 4.87
C ARG A 103 12.81 -0.29 6.31
N LYS A 104 12.47 -1.49 6.81
CA LYS A 104 12.04 -1.66 8.19
C LYS A 104 13.12 -0.99 9.03
N LEU A 105 12.78 0.16 9.61
CA LEU A 105 13.65 0.88 10.52
C LEU A 105 13.67 0.03 11.78
N GLY A 106 14.63 -0.89 11.85
CA GLY A 106 14.69 -1.90 12.90
C GLY A 106 15.08 -3.26 12.36
N GLU A 107 16.27 -3.34 11.76
CA GLU A 107 17.36 -4.21 12.23
C GLU A 107 18.57 -3.85 11.38
N THR A 108 19.64 -3.45 12.05
CA THR A 108 20.91 -2.98 11.48
C THR A 108 21.41 -3.89 10.36
N GLY A 109 21.36 -3.40 9.12
CA GLY A 109 22.12 -3.97 8.02
C GLY A 109 23.59 -3.93 8.38
N LYS A 110 24.12 -5.08 8.82
CA LYS A 110 25.54 -5.38 8.78
C LYS A 110 25.92 -5.33 7.30
N ALA A 111 26.39 -4.17 6.86
CA ALA A 111 27.28 -4.15 5.72
C ALA A 111 28.48 -5.01 6.13
N ASP A 112 28.74 -6.08 5.38
CA ASP A 112 29.95 -6.89 5.48
C ASP A 112 31.18 -6.01 5.20
N ARG A 113 31.57 -5.23 6.20
CA ARG A 113 32.86 -4.56 6.28
C ARG A 113 33.70 -5.45 7.17
N ALA A 114 34.84 -5.88 6.63
CA ALA A 114 35.83 -6.65 7.37
C ALA A 114 36.04 -6.05 8.78
N PRO A 115 36.11 -6.86 9.85
CA PRO A 115 36.33 -6.36 11.20
C PRO A 115 37.60 -5.51 11.24
N ILE A 116 37.46 -4.21 11.45
CA ILE A 116 38.61 -3.32 11.63
C ILE A 116 39.12 -3.54 13.05
N GLU A 117 40.40 -3.86 13.18
CA GLU A 117 41.07 -4.04 14.46
C GLU A 117 40.85 -2.81 15.37
N ALA A 118 40.55 -3.08 16.64
CA ALA A 118 40.39 -2.02 17.62
C ALA A 118 41.75 -1.38 17.89
N LYS A 119 41.82 -0.04 17.77
CA LYS A 119 43.05 0.73 18.05
C LYS A 119 43.19 1.08 19.53
N TYR A 120 42.08 1.20 20.25
CA TYR A 120 42.04 1.60 21.64
C TYR A 120 41.28 0.59 22.51
N LYS A 121 41.75 0.35 23.74
CA LYS A 121 41.10 -0.48 24.76
C LYS A 121 40.91 0.29 26.07
N GLY A 122 39.67 0.36 26.53
CA GLY A 122 39.30 0.99 27.79
C GLY A 122 39.59 0.10 29.01
N PRO A 123 39.50 0.65 30.23
CA PRO A 123 39.81 -0.06 31.48
C PRO A 123 38.91 -1.28 31.73
N ASN A 124 37.67 -1.24 31.22
CA ASN A 124 36.68 -2.31 31.37
C ASN A 124 36.65 -3.28 30.18
N GLY A 125 37.67 -3.25 29.30
CA GLY A 125 37.74 -4.12 28.12
C GLY A 125 36.98 -3.61 26.89
N GLU A 126 36.47 -2.39 26.93
CA GLU A 126 35.79 -1.75 25.80
C GLU A 126 36.77 -1.47 24.65
N LEU A 127 36.38 -1.75 23.41
CA LEU A 127 37.24 -1.64 22.24
C LEU A 127 36.75 -0.53 21.31
N TRP A 128 37.67 0.26 20.78
CA TRP A 128 37.35 1.30 19.80
C TRP A 128 38.38 1.37 18.68
N SER A 129 37.93 1.34 17.42
CA SER A 129 38.79 1.39 16.24
C SER A 129 39.36 2.78 15.94
N GLY A 130 38.96 3.81 16.68
CA GLY A 130 39.36 5.20 16.44
C GLY A 130 38.61 5.87 15.28
N ARG A 131 37.67 5.18 14.63
CA ARG A 131 36.74 5.74 13.63
C ARG A 131 35.34 5.92 14.22
N GLY A 132 34.65 6.95 13.75
CA GLY A 132 33.27 7.26 14.18
C GLY A 132 33.21 8.00 15.51
N ARG A 133 32.03 7.97 16.14
CA ARG A 133 31.77 8.67 17.40
C ARG A 133 32.64 8.10 18.52
N MET A 134 33.34 8.98 19.23
CA MET A 134 34.16 8.60 20.38
C MET A 134 33.30 7.99 21.50
N PRO A 135 33.73 6.87 22.11
CA PRO A 135 32.98 6.25 23.19
C PRO A 135 33.07 7.09 24.47
N LYS A 136 32.06 6.94 25.33
CA LYS A 136 31.92 7.74 26.56
C LYS A 136 33.10 7.56 27.51
N TRP A 137 33.66 6.35 27.62
CA TRP A 137 34.80 6.07 28.49
C TRP A 137 36.05 6.85 28.10
N LEU A 138 36.30 7.03 26.81
CA LEU A 138 37.46 7.76 26.34
C LEU A 138 37.27 9.27 26.52
N HIS A 139 36.05 9.77 26.31
CA HIS A 139 35.70 11.14 26.62
C HIS A 139 35.84 11.46 28.12
N ALA A 140 35.45 10.52 28.99
CA ALA A 140 35.65 10.67 30.44
C ALA A 140 37.14 10.64 30.80
N ALA A 141 37.93 9.74 30.20
CA ALA A 141 39.37 9.66 30.45
C ALA A 141 40.13 10.92 29.99
N GLU A 142 39.76 11.48 28.83
CA GLU A 142 40.33 12.75 28.36
C GLU A 142 39.92 13.91 29.28
N ALA A 143 38.67 13.94 29.77
CA ALA A 143 38.22 14.94 30.75
C ALA A 143 38.94 14.83 32.11
N GLU A 144 39.36 13.63 32.50
CA GLU A 144 40.21 13.37 33.66
C GLU A 144 41.70 13.72 33.41
N GLY A 145 42.05 14.23 32.23
CA GLY A 145 43.41 14.63 31.87
C GLY A 145 44.31 13.49 31.40
N LYS A 146 43.76 12.29 31.14
CA LYS A 146 44.53 11.16 30.61
C LYS A 146 44.66 11.29 29.11
N ALA A 147 45.90 11.18 28.61
CA ALA A 147 46.15 11.14 27.19
C ALA A 147 45.50 9.91 26.55
N ARG A 148 44.86 10.12 25.40
CA ARG A 148 44.22 9.08 24.60
C ARG A 148 45.18 7.96 24.18
N ASP A 149 46.45 8.29 24.03
CA ASP A 149 47.50 7.33 23.66
C ASP A 149 47.76 6.27 24.73
N SER A 150 47.43 6.56 26.00
CA SER A 150 47.53 5.58 27.10
C SER A 150 46.57 4.40 26.93
N PHE A 151 45.56 4.54 26.07
CA PHE A 151 44.59 3.50 25.77
C PHE A 151 44.86 2.81 24.43
N LEU A 152 45.95 3.13 23.72
CA LEU A 152 46.30 2.41 22.49
C LEU A 152 46.59 0.93 22.80
N ILE A 153 46.00 0.05 22.00
CA ILE A 153 46.41 -1.35 21.98
C ILE A 153 47.74 -1.39 21.25
N LYS A 154 48.82 -1.73 21.98
CA LYS A 154 50.13 -1.97 21.38
C LYS A 154 50.06 -3.29 20.61
N SER A 155 49.88 -3.21 19.29
CA SER A 155 50.09 -4.36 18.41
C SER A 155 51.56 -4.75 18.49
N ILE A 156 51.84 -6.02 18.80
CA ILE A 156 53.17 -6.64 18.71
C ILE A 156 53.50 -6.90 17.24
#